data_AF-A0A535RRE2-F1
#
_entry.id   AF-A0A535RRE2-F1
#
_cell.length_a   1.000
_cell.length_b   1.000
_cell.length_c   1.000
_cell.angle_alpha   90.00
_cell.angle_beta   90.00
_cell.angle_gamma   90.00
#
_symmetry.space_group_name_H-M   'P 1'
#
loop_
_entity.id
_entity.type
_entity.pdbx_description
1 polymer ?
#
loop_
_entity_poly.entity_id
_entity_poly.type
_entity_poly.pdbx_seq_one_letter_code
_entity_poly.pdbx_strand_id
1 'polypeptide(L)'
;MTPPVISPTGGWVGTTIFVLVFLAALVLFGIRVGKLIALLAKARPEDRSDHIEDRIGEFFLIVLGQQGVLRDPIPGIAHFFTFWGFIIIQFGLLNFMLGAFNASLPLLGDNRVFAIVLDAFIIFVAIALILFALRRAIVRPWQLR
;
A
#
# COMPACT_ATOMS: atom_id res chain seq x y z
N MET A 1 -2.37 30.87 -26.73
CA MET A 1 -2.82 30.22 -25.49
C MET A 1 -3.48 28.93 -25.90
N THR A 2 -2.86 27.77 -25.67
CA THR A 2 -3.53 26.50 -25.87
C THR A 2 -4.73 26.44 -24.91
N PRO A 3 -5.93 26.02 -25.35
CA PRO A 3 -7.04 25.83 -24.43
C PRO A 3 -6.58 24.89 -23.30
N PRO A 4 -7.02 25.12 -22.04
CA PRO A 4 -6.68 24.20 -20.96
C PRO A 4 -7.10 22.81 -21.41
N VAL A 5 -6.19 21.84 -21.29
CA VAL A 5 -6.50 20.44 -21.56
C VAL A 5 -7.58 20.04 -20.56
N ILE A 6 -8.84 20.12 -20.96
CA ILE A 6 -9.93 19.49 -20.23
C ILE A 6 -9.63 18.00 -20.40
N SER A 7 -9.05 17.37 -19.38
CA SER A 7 -8.93 15.92 -19.43
C SER A 7 -10.34 15.35 -19.65
N PRO A 8 -10.50 14.17 -20.27
CA PRO A 8 -11.82 13.53 -20.39
C PRO A 8 -12.52 13.35 -19.02
N THR A 9 -11.76 13.46 -17.93
CA THR A 9 -12.18 13.41 -16.53
C THR A 9 -12.34 14.79 -15.86
N GLY A 10 -11.92 15.88 -16.50
CA GLY A 10 -11.80 17.23 -15.95
C GLY A 10 -13.08 18.08 -16.03
N GLY A 11 -14.24 17.44 -16.20
CA GLY A 11 -15.55 18.08 -16.21
C GLY A 11 -16.47 17.52 -15.12
N TRP A 12 -17.64 18.14 -14.94
CA TRP A 12 -18.60 17.79 -13.89
C TRP A 12 -19.02 16.30 -13.91
N VAL A 13 -19.09 15.67 -15.09
CA VAL A 13 -19.37 14.23 -15.22
C VAL A 13 -18.26 13.39 -14.58
N GLY A 14 -17.00 13.66 -14.92
CA GLY A 14 -15.84 12.94 -14.39
C GLY A 14 -15.69 13.12 -12.88
N THR A 15 -15.87 14.35 -12.40
CA THR A 15 -15.89 14.66 -10.95
C THR A 15 -17.01 13.91 -10.24
N THR A 16 -18.22 13.89 -10.81
CA THR A 16 -19.37 13.19 -10.20
C THR A 16 -19.12 11.68 -10.10
N ILE A 17 -18.63 11.05 -11.19
CA ILE A 17 -18.28 9.63 -11.19
C ILE A 17 -17.20 9.34 -10.14
N PHE A 18 -16.15 10.16 -10.10
CA PHE A 18 -15.07 10.01 -9.12
C PHE A 18 -15.61 10.08 -7.68
N VAL A 19 -16.41 11.10 -7.35
CA VAL A 19 -16.97 11.28 -6.00
C VAL A 19 -17.85 10.09 -5.62
N LEU A 20 -18.72 9.61 -6.53
CA LEU A 20 -19.58 8.46 -6.25
C LEU A 20 -18.77 7.19 -5.98
N VAL A 21 -17.76 6.89 -6.80
CA VAL A 21 -16.89 5.72 -6.62
C VAL A 21 -16.06 5.84 -5.35
N PHE A 22 -15.52 7.03 -5.06
CA PHE A 22 -14.73 7.29 -3.87
C PHE A 22 -15.56 7.13 -2.59
N LEU A 23 -16.75 7.72 -2.53
CA LEU A 23 -17.66 7.56 -1.38
C LEU A 23 -18.11 6.11 -1.22
N ALA A 24 -18.43 5.42 -2.32
CA ALA A 24 -18.77 3.99 -2.27
C ALA A 24 -17.61 3.15 -1.70
N ALA A 25 -16.37 3.42 -2.13
CA ALA A 25 -15.19 2.74 -1.61
C ALA A 25 -15.01 2.99 -0.11
N LEU A 26 -15.16 4.24 0.36
CA LEU A 26 -15.06 4.58 1.79
C LEU A 26 -16.16 3.91 2.63
N VAL A 27 -17.40 3.90 2.14
CA VAL A 27 -18.54 3.26 2.84
C VAL A 27 -18.32 1.75 2.94
N LEU A 28 -17.99 1.09 1.83
CA LEU A 28 -17.73 -0.36 1.82
C LEU A 28 -16.54 -0.74 2.71
N PHE A 29 -15.47 0.06 2.67
CA PHE A 29 -14.32 -0.09 3.57
C PHE A 29 -14.75 0.04 5.03
N GLY A 30 -15.48 1.10 5.39
CA GLY A 30 -15.98 1.33 6.76
C GLY A 30 -16.86 0.19 7.27
N ILE A 31 -17.80 -0.30 6.45
CA ILE A 31 -18.65 -1.46 6.77
C ILE A 31 -17.77 -2.69 7.04
N ARG A 32 -16.76 -2.94 6.20
CA ARG A 32 -15.88 -4.11 6.35
C ARG A 32 -15.03 -4.03 7.61
N VAL A 33 -14.44 -2.86 7.87
CA VAL A 33 -13.65 -2.59 9.08
C VAL A 33 -14.51 -2.75 10.33
N GLY A 34 -15.71 -2.18 10.36
CA GLY A 34 -16.63 -2.33 11.49
C GLY A 34 -16.97 -3.79 11.78
N LYS A 35 -17.22 -4.61 10.74
CA LYS A 35 -17.42 -6.06 10.89
C LYS A 35 -16.19 -6.76 11.47
N LEU A 36 -14.99 -6.42 11.02
CA LEU A 36 -13.75 -7.02 11.53
C LEU A 36 -13.49 -6.63 12.99
N ILE A 37 -13.69 -5.36 13.35
CA ILE A 37 -13.57 -4.88 14.73
C ILE A 37 -14.59 -5.59 15.63
N ALA A 38 -15.84 -5.73 15.18
CA ALA A 38 -16.88 -6.42 15.95
C ALA A 38 -16.59 -7.91 16.16
N LEU A 39 -15.89 -8.56 15.21
CA LEU A 39 -15.42 -9.93 15.38
C LEU A 39 -14.24 -10.00 16.35
N LEU A 40 -13.26 -9.10 16.22
CA LEU A 40 -12.10 -9.03 17.11
C LEU A 40 -12.50 -8.72 18.57
N ALA A 41 -13.49 -7.85 18.79
CA ALA A 41 -13.99 -7.53 20.12
C ALA A 41 -14.64 -8.72 20.85
N LYS A 42 -15.05 -9.76 20.11
CA LYS A 42 -15.59 -11.01 20.67
C LYS A 42 -14.50 -12.06 20.92
N ALA A 43 -13.28 -11.85 20.43
CA ALA A 43 -12.18 -12.75 20.67
C ALA A 43 -11.73 -12.67 22.14
N ARG A 44 -11.02 -13.70 22.61
CA ARG A 44 -10.42 -13.69 23.95
C ARG A 44 -9.50 -12.47 24.09
N PRO A 45 -9.62 -11.67 25.16
CA PRO A 45 -8.70 -10.56 25.39
C PRO A 45 -7.29 -11.10 25.55
N GLU A 46 -6.37 -10.50 24.82
CA GLU A 46 -4.94 -10.76 24.91
C GLU A 46 -4.31 -9.54 25.59
N ASP A 47 -3.50 -9.75 26.62
CA ASP A 47 -2.66 -8.67 27.13
C ASP A 47 -1.58 -8.38 26.08
N ARG A 48 -1.55 -7.13 25.61
CA ARG A 48 -0.58 -6.65 24.61
C ARG A 48 0.40 -5.65 25.20
N SER A 49 0.28 -5.38 26.49
CA SER A 49 1.20 -4.54 27.25
C SER A 49 2.31 -5.35 27.92
N ASP A 50 2.24 -6.68 27.81
CA ASP A 50 3.30 -7.59 28.24
C ASP A 50 4.46 -7.58 27.23
N HIS A 51 5.69 -7.68 27.73
CA HIS A 51 6.90 -7.86 26.90
C HIS A 51 7.05 -6.84 25.74
N ILE A 52 6.71 -5.56 25.98
CA ILE A 52 6.71 -4.53 24.93
C ILE A 52 8.05 -4.43 24.21
N GLU A 53 9.16 -4.51 24.94
CA GLU A 53 10.51 -4.43 24.37
C GLU A 53 10.77 -5.56 23.36
N ASP A 54 10.47 -6.80 23.74
CA ASP A 54 10.61 -7.97 22.88
C ASP A 54 9.71 -7.86 21.65
N ARG A 55 8.44 -7.44 21.83
CA ARG A 55 7.47 -7.27 20.75
C ARG A 55 7.88 -6.18 19.77
N ILE A 56 8.45 -5.08 20.23
CA ILE A 56 8.98 -4.02 19.36
C ILE A 56 10.15 -4.57 18.55
N GLY A 57 11.11 -5.25 19.20
CA GLY A 57 12.23 -5.89 18.50
C GLY A 57 11.75 -6.89 17.44
N GLU A 58 10.78 -7.73 17.80
CA GLU A 58 10.16 -8.70 16.90
C GLU A 58 9.43 -8.01 15.73
N PHE A 59 8.74 -6.90 15.97
CA PHE A 59 8.11 -6.11 14.91
C PHE A 59 9.14 -5.61 13.90
N PHE A 60 10.25 -5.02 14.36
CA PHE A 60 11.30 -4.55 13.46
C PHE A 60 11.94 -5.70 12.67
N LEU A 61 12.20 -6.84 13.30
CA LEU A 61 12.86 -7.97 12.66
C LEU A 61 11.95 -8.75 11.71
N ILE A 62 10.74 -9.08 12.17
CA ILE A 62 9.82 -9.96 11.44
C ILE A 62 8.94 -9.17 10.48
N VAL A 63 8.39 -8.03 10.90
CA VAL A 63 7.44 -7.25 10.08
C VAL A 63 8.18 -6.33 9.12
N LEU A 64 9.04 -5.44 9.63
CA LEU A 64 9.78 -4.51 8.77
C LEU A 64 10.95 -5.19 8.05
N GLY A 65 11.68 -6.06 8.75
CA GLY A 65 12.80 -6.83 8.22
C GLY A 65 12.40 -8.05 7.39
N GLN A 66 11.13 -8.48 7.46
CA GLN A 66 10.56 -9.57 6.66
C GLN A 66 11.31 -10.91 6.76
N GLN A 67 11.99 -11.16 7.89
CA GLN A 67 12.85 -12.35 8.07
C GLN A 67 12.14 -13.67 7.74
N GLY A 68 10.85 -13.80 8.04
CA GLY A 68 10.08 -15.01 7.75
C GLY A 68 9.91 -15.28 6.24
N VAL A 69 9.62 -14.24 5.46
CA VAL A 69 9.29 -14.34 4.03
C VAL A 69 10.55 -14.44 3.17
N LEU A 70 11.65 -13.81 3.60
CA LEU A 70 12.94 -13.84 2.92
C LEU A 70 13.61 -15.23 2.92
N ARG A 71 13.07 -16.21 3.66
CA ARG A 71 13.53 -17.61 3.63
C ARG A 71 13.36 -18.27 2.26
N ASP A 72 12.33 -17.88 1.51
CA ASP A 72 12.15 -18.30 0.10
C ASP A 72 12.58 -17.13 -0.80
N PRO A 73 13.76 -17.15 -1.42
CA PRO A 73 14.40 -15.96 -1.96
C PRO A 73 13.61 -15.31 -3.11
N ILE A 74 12.96 -16.10 -3.97
CA ILE A 74 12.24 -15.56 -5.13
C ILE A 74 10.98 -14.79 -4.70
N PRO A 75 9.98 -15.40 -4.03
CA PRO A 75 8.81 -14.67 -3.54
C PRO A 75 9.15 -13.74 -2.39
N GLY A 76 10.20 -14.01 -1.61
CA GLY A 76 10.66 -13.16 -0.51
C GLY A 76 11.18 -11.82 -1.00
N ILE A 77 12.05 -11.79 -2.02
CA ILE A 77 12.54 -10.53 -2.61
C ILE A 77 11.39 -9.76 -3.28
N ALA A 78 10.49 -10.46 -3.99
CA ALA A 78 9.30 -9.82 -4.56
C ALA A 78 8.40 -9.23 -3.47
N HIS A 79 8.25 -9.91 -2.33
CA HIS A 79 7.50 -9.42 -1.18
C HIS A 79 8.16 -8.20 -0.53
N PHE A 80 9.49 -8.20 -0.43
CA PHE A 80 10.25 -7.07 0.08
C PHE A 80 10.00 -5.79 -0.72
N PHE A 81 10.10 -5.87 -2.04
CA PHE A 81 9.86 -4.73 -2.92
C PHE A 81 8.39 -4.29 -2.93
N THR A 82 7.44 -5.22 -2.87
CA THR A 82 6.02 -4.84 -2.78
C THR A 82 5.69 -4.16 -1.45
N PHE A 83 6.16 -4.68 -0.32
CA PHE A 83 5.91 -4.07 0.99
C PHE A 83 6.51 -2.67 1.12
N TRP A 84 7.82 -2.53 0.92
CA TRP A 84 8.49 -1.23 1.04
C TRP A 84 8.10 -0.28 -0.09
N GLY A 85 7.91 -0.80 -1.29
CA GLY A 85 7.44 -0.01 -2.43
C GLY A 85 6.06 0.57 -2.20
N PHE A 86 5.09 -0.19 -1.68
CA PHE A 86 3.79 0.36 -1.34
C PHE A 86 3.88 1.41 -0.24
N ILE A 87 4.71 1.23 0.80
CA ILE A 87 4.92 2.26 1.83
C ILE A 87 5.41 3.58 1.19
N ILE A 88 6.42 3.51 0.31
CA ILE A 88 6.99 4.68 -0.36
C ILE A 88 5.96 5.33 -1.30
N ILE A 89 5.23 4.54 -2.08
CA ILE A 89 4.18 5.02 -2.98
C ILE A 89 3.07 5.72 -2.19
N GLN A 90 2.70 5.22 -1.01
CA GLN A 90 1.69 5.88 -0.17
C GLN A 90 2.15 7.27 0.29
N PHE A 91 3.44 7.50 0.58
CA PHE A 91 3.94 8.84 0.86
C PHE A 91 3.83 9.77 -0.35
N GLY A 92 4.10 9.26 -1.56
CA GLY A 92 3.89 10.00 -2.80
C GLY A 92 2.42 10.38 -3.01
N LEU A 93 1.50 9.43 -2.77
CA LEU A 93 0.05 9.66 -2.82
C LEU A 93 -0.40 10.69 -1.78
N LEU A 94 0.07 10.59 -0.54
CA LEU A 94 -0.23 11.55 0.52
C LEU A 94 0.22 12.96 0.15
N ASN A 95 1.45 13.10 -0.38
CA ASN A 95 1.94 14.38 -0.85
C ASN A 95 1.09 14.94 -2.01
N PHE A 96 0.68 14.09 -2.95
CA PHE A 96 -0.22 14.47 -4.04
C PHE A 96 -1.58 14.95 -3.52
N MET A 97 -2.17 14.25 -2.54
CA MET A 97 -3.43 14.64 -1.91
C MET A 97 -3.32 15.97 -1.17
N LEU A 98 -2.21 16.20 -0.45
CA LEU A 98 -1.95 17.48 0.23
C LEU A 98 -1.80 18.63 -0.75
N GLY A 99 -1.25 18.39 -1.95
CA GLY A 99 -1.15 19.38 -3.02
C GLY A 99 -2.51 19.98 -3.40
N ALA A 100 -3.61 19.22 -3.29
CA ALA A 100 -4.96 19.74 -3.51
C ALA A 100 -5.38 20.81 -2.48
N PHE A 101 -4.72 20.87 -1.33
CA PHE A 101 -4.92 21.84 -0.26
C PHE A 101 -3.81 22.90 -0.18
N ASN A 102 -2.98 23.02 -1.23
CA ASN A 102 -1.76 23.84 -1.24
C ASN A 102 -0.78 23.50 -0.10
N ALA A 103 -0.76 22.22 0.31
CA ALA A 103 0.15 21.70 1.32
C ALA A 103 1.10 20.67 0.68
N SER A 104 2.25 20.44 1.30
CA SER A 104 3.18 19.38 0.91
C SER A 104 3.77 18.72 2.15
N LEU A 105 4.22 17.48 1.99
CA LEU A 105 4.99 16.83 3.06
C LEU A 105 6.37 17.50 3.13
N PRO A 106 6.78 18.00 4.31
CA PRO A 106 8.12 18.55 4.48
C PRO A 106 9.16 17.49 4.09
N LEU A 107 10.22 17.91 3.38
CA LEU A 107 11.32 17.07 2.88
C LEU A 107 10.99 16.09 1.73
N LEU A 108 9.71 15.82 1.44
CA LEU A 108 9.29 14.88 0.41
C LEU A 108 8.67 15.56 -0.82
N GLY A 109 7.99 16.71 -0.63
CA GLY A 109 7.15 17.32 -1.65
C GLY A 109 7.84 17.77 -2.94
N ASP A 110 8.97 18.49 -2.82
CA ASP A 110 9.76 18.99 -3.96
C ASP A 110 11.13 18.29 -4.07
N ASN A 111 11.27 17.13 -3.45
CA ASN A 111 12.56 16.45 -3.36
C ASN A 111 12.80 15.53 -4.57
N ARG A 112 13.71 15.95 -5.46
CA ARG A 112 14.11 15.16 -6.64
C ARG A 112 14.65 13.77 -6.29
N VAL A 113 15.36 13.63 -5.17
CA VAL A 113 15.86 12.32 -4.72
C VAL A 113 14.70 11.40 -4.37
N PHE A 114 13.69 11.91 -3.66
CA PHE A 114 12.50 11.15 -3.34
C PHE A 114 11.75 10.72 -4.61
N ALA A 115 11.59 11.61 -5.60
CA ALA A 115 10.95 11.26 -6.87
C ALA A 115 11.69 10.11 -7.60
N ILE A 116 13.02 10.14 -7.65
CA ILE A 116 13.82 9.07 -8.26
C ILE A 116 13.65 7.74 -7.51
N VAL A 117 13.66 7.79 -6.17
CA VAL A 117 13.43 6.60 -5.32
C VAL A 117 12.03 6.05 -5.57
N LEU A 118 11.01 6.92 -5.59
CA LEU A 118 9.63 6.55 -5.87
C LEU A 118 9.51 5.85 -7.24
N ASP A 119 10.06 6.43 -8.30
CA ASP A 119 10.02 5.84 -9.65
C ASP A 119 10.72 4.47 -9.70
N ALA A 120 11.87 4.32 -9.04
CA ALA A 120 12.56 3.04 -8.95
C ALA A 120 11.72 1.97 -8.23
N PHE A 121 11.10 2.33 -7.10
CA PHE A 121 10.22 1.42 -6.38
C PHE A 121 8.96 1.07 -7.15
N ILE A 122 8.38 2.00 -7.93
CA ILE A 122 7.25 1.69 -8.82
C ILE A 122 7.65 0.59 -9.82
N ILE A 123 8.83 0.68 -10.42
CA ILE A 123 9.34 -0.34 -11.34
C ILE A 123 9.54 -1.68 -10.61
N PHE A 124 10.17 -1.69 -9.43
CA PHE A 124 10.38 -2.92 -8.68
C PHE A 124 9.07 -3.58 -8.23
N VAL A 125 8.09 -2.79 -7.79
CA VAL A 125 6.75 -3.26 -7.46
C VAL A 125 6.08 -3.88 -8.69
N ALA A 126 6.15 -3.21 -9.85
CA ALA A 126 5.58 -3.74 -11.08
C ALA A 126 6.18 -5.11 -11.46
N ILE A 127 7.51 -5.23 -11.41
CA ILE A 127 8.21 -6.51 -11.64
C ILE A 127 7.76 -7.57 -10.64
N ALA A 128 7.69 -7.23 -9.35
CA ALA A 128 7.27 -8.15 -8.30
C ALA A 128 5.82 -8.63 -8.47
N LEU A 129 4.90 -7.74 -8.88
CA LEU A 129 3.52 -8.09 -9.19
C LEU A 129 3.42 -9.03 -10.40
N ILE A 130 4.22 -8.80 -11.45
CA ILE A 130 4.31 -9.72 -12.59
C ILE A 130 4.81 -11.10 -12.13
N LEU A 131 5.86 -11.15 -11.31
CA LEU A 131 6.38 -12.41 -10.74
C LEU A 131 5.31 -13.14 -9.92
N PHE A 132 4.56 -12.42 -9.07
CA PHE A 132 3.47 -13.03 -8.30
C PHE A 132 2.34 -13.54 -9.19
N ALA A 133 1.96 -12.79 -10.23
CA ALA A 133 0.95 -13.21 -11.20
C ALA A 133 1.39 -14.47 -11.96
N LEU A 134 2.64 -14.50 -12.46
CA LEU A 134 3.21 -15.66 -13.14
C LEU A 134 3.29 -16.89 -12.23
N ARG A 135 3.78 -16.72 -11.00
CA ARG A 135 3.85 -17.81 -10.02
C ARG A 135 2.46 -18.34 -9.71
N ARG A 136 1.47 -17.46 -9.55
CA ARG A 136 0.08 -17.86 -9.30
C ARG A 136 -0.55 -18.60 -10.47
N ALA A 137 -0.24 -18.22 -11.71
CA ALA A 137 -0.82 -18.82 -12.91
C ALA A 137 -0.16 -20.16 -13.29
N ILE A 138 1.16 -20.28 -13.10
CA ILE A 138 1.96 -21.39 -13.63
C ILE A 138 2.33 -22.39 -12.53
N VAL A 139 2.74 -21.92 -11.34
CA VAL A 139 3.29 -22.78 -10.30
C VAL A 139 2.16 -23.35 -9.45
N ARG A 140 1.88 -24.65 -9.62
CA ARG A 140 0.93 -25.37 -8.76
C ARG A 140 1.52 -25.52 -7.35
N PRO A 141 0.80 -25.11 -6.29
CA PRO A 141 1.23 -25.35 -4.91
C PRO A 141 1.42 -26.84 -4.67
N TRP A 142 2.50 -27.20 -3.97
CA TRP A 142 2.74 -28.59 -3.56
C TRP A 142 1.62 -29.15 -2.67
N GLN A 143 0.85 -28.28 -2.02
CA GLN A 143 -0.31 -28.61 -1.18
C GLN A 143 -1.55 -29.00 -2.00
N LEU A 144 -1.55 -28.76 -3.32
CA LEU A 144 -2.63 -29.08 -4.26
C LEU A 144 -2.24 -30.18 -5.25
N ARG A 145 -1.16 -30.92 -4.97
CA ARG A 145 -0.74 -32.10 -5.71
C ARG A 145 -1.20 -33.38 -5.01
#